data_AF-A0A6T8PA57-F1
#
_entry.id   AF-A0A6T8PA57-F1
#
_cell.length_a   1.000
_cell.length_b   1.000
_cell.length_c   1.000
_cell.angle_alpha   90.00
_cell.angle_beta   90.00
_cell.angle_gamma   90.00
#
_symmetry.space_group_name_H-M   'P 1'
#
loop_
_entity.id
_entity.type
_entity.pdbx_description
1 polymer ?
#
loop_
_entity_poly.entity_id
_entity_poly.type
_entity_poly.pdbx_seq_one_letter_code
_entity_poly.pdbx_strand_id
1 'polypeptide(L)'
;EAFKIAPSFIRIRNRITHSQVCCFAINIDDIETRALEASEAWDFTATPFLNAEEASAVEKRLCQRGDLAFRRVPSSSSERARFIFTNPELEITDASDYAVTLRIDNVALASVDPWANVLDSIGVELDKVGDILVVDGSSVFMAVDPSVAKSCSRLLPKQLPGAGVTVSLLESDDSIPNDGELQNMDFQRLDKRSQKRK
;
A
#
# COMPACT_ATOMS: atom_id res chain seq x y z
N GLU A 1 51.84 -33.71 11.66
CA GLU A 1 50.97 -32.51 11.71
C GLU A 1 50.86 -31.93 10.31
N ALA A 2 49.64 -31.81 9.78
CA ALA A 2 49.37 -31.10 8.52
C ALA A 2 47.92 -30.60 8.56
N PHE A 3 47.76 -29.33 8.95
CA PHE A 3 46.50 -28.60 8.90
C PHE A 3 46.10 -28.37 7.44
N LYS A 4 45.01 -29.00 6.97
CA LYS A 4 44.34 -28.63 5.72
C LYS A 4 43.21 -27.66 6.05
N ILE A 5 43.41 -26.39 5.70
CA ILE A 5 42.41 -25.34 5.77
C ILE A 5 41.46 -25.52 4.59
N ALA A 6 40.17 -25.73 4.86
CA ALA A 6 39.12 -25.74 3.86
C ALA A 6 38.79 -24.29 3.41
N PRO A 7 38.62 -24.01 2.11
CA PRO A 7 38.24 -22.69 1.65
C PRO A 7 36.75 -22.41 1.93
N SER A 8 36.51 -21.34 2.69
CA SER A 8 35.20 -20.75 2.93
C SER A 8 34.61 -20.19 1.64
N PHE A 9 33.51 -20.79 1.17
CA PHE A 9 32.70 -20.25 0.09
C PHE A 9 31.95 -19.00 0.58
N ILE A 10 32.52 -17.83 0.33
CA ILE A 10 31.82 -16.55 0.45
C ILE A 10 30.87 -16.45 -0.75
N ARG A 11 29.60 -16.78 -0.52
CA ARG A 11 28.52 -16.63 -1.50
C ARG A 11 28.10 -15.16 -1.51
N ILE A 12 28.79 -14.34 -2.31
CA ILE A 12 28.37 -12.97 -2.61
C ILE A 12 27.07 -13.07 -3.42
N ARG A 13 25.93 -12.92 -2.76
CA ARG A 13 24.65 -12.69 -3.45
C ARG A 13 24.73 -11.29 -4.06
N ASN A 14 24.93 -11.22 -5.37
CA ASN A 14 24.65 -10.03 -6.16
C ASN A 14 23.17 -9.68 -5.98
N ARG A 15 22.89 -8.78 -5.05
CA ARG A 15 21.59 -8.13 -4.92
C ARG A 15 21.56 -7.07 -6.01
N ILE A 16 20.95 -7.40 -7.14
CA ILE A 16 20.66 -6.44 -8.20
C ILE A 16 19.68 -5.43 -7.58
N THR A 17 20.16 -4.22 -7.30
CA THR A 17 19.34 -3.09 -6.90
C THR A 17 18.66 -2.52 -8.14
N HIS A 18 17.53 -3.11 -8.55
CA HIS A 18 16.54 -2.40 -9.36
C HIS A 18 15.63 -1.61 -8.41
N SER A 19 16.16 -0.51 -7.86
CA SER A 19 15.32 0.57 -7.35
C SER A 19 15.16 1.55 -8.51
N GLN A 20 14.34 1.14 -9.48
CA GLN A 20 13.88 2.04 -10.52
C GLN A 20 12.58 2.62 -10.00
N VAL A 21 12.69 3.81 -9.41
CA VAL A 21 11.55 4.63 -9.00
C VAL A 21 10.86 5.08 -10.28
N CYS A 22 9.93 4.26 -10.75
CA CYS A 22 8.94 4.70 -11.72
C CYS A 22 7.84 5.36 -10.90
N CYS A 23 7.96 6.66 -10.67
CA CYS A 23 6.77 7.49 -10.50
C CYS A 23 6.02 7.42 -11.83
N PHE A 24 5.20 6.39 -12.02
CA PHE A 24 4.28 6.34 -13.15
C PHE A 24 3.31 7.48 -12.92
N ALA A 25 3.54 8.61 -13.60
CA ALA A 25 2.53 9.67 -13.68
C ALA A 25 1.28 9.02 -14.27
N ILE A 26 0.23 8.94 -13.47
CA ILE A 26 -0.99 8.27 -13.87
C ILE A 26 -1.68 9.12 -14.93
N ASN A 27 -1.94 8.50 -16.08
CA ASN A 27 -2.65 9.14 -17.17
C ASN A 27 -4.17 9.07 -16.91
N ILE A 28 -4.79 10.22 -16.68
CA ILE A 28 -6.23 10.34 -16.39
C ILE A 28 -7.06 9.84 -17.58
N ASP A 29 -6.59 10.07 -18.82
CA ASP A 29 -7.30 9.62 -20.02
C ASP A 29 -7.35 8.08 -20.09
N ASP A 30 -6.29 7.40 -19.64
CA ASP A 30 -6.24 5.93 -19.58
C ASP A 30 -7.11 5.37 -18.45
N ILE A 31 -7.28 6.11 -17.34
CA ILE A 31 -8.24 5.75 -16.29
C ILE A 31 -9.66 5.88 -16.83
N GLU A 32 -9.97 7.01 -17.47
CA GLU A 32 -11.30 7.29 -18.02
C GLU A 32 -11.68 6.28 -19.11
N THR A 33 -10.75 5.93 -20.00
CA THR A 33 -10.97 4.92 -21.03
C THR A 33 -11.31 3.56 -20.42
N ARG A 34 -10.52 3.08 -19.45
CA ARG A 34 -10.79 1.81 -18.75
C ARG A 34 -12.11 1.83 -17.97
N ALA A 35 -12.44 2.97 -17.37
CA ALA A 35 -13.71 3.14 -16.65
C ALA A 35 -14.91 3.00 -17.60
N LEU A 36 -14.82 3.58 -18.81
CA LEU A 36 -15.86 3.45 -19.83
C LEU A 36 -15.95 2.03 -20.38
N GLU A 37 -14.82 1.40 -20.67
CA GLU A 37 -14.79 0.00 -21.12
C GLU A 37 -15.47 -0.93 -20.09
N ALA A 38 -15.20 -0.73 -18.79
CA ALA A 38 -15.86 -1.50 -17.73
C ALA A 38 -17.36 -1.21 -17.65
N SER A 39 -17.77 0.06 -17.76
CA SER A 39 -19.18 0.46 -17.77
C SER A 39 -19.96 -0.17 -18.94
N GLU A 40 -19.37 -0.13 -20.15
CA GLU A 40 -19.96 -0.72 -21.35
C GLU A 40 -19.98 -2.24 -21.32
N ALA A 41 -18.96 -2.86 -20.71
CA ALA A 41 -18.87 -4.30 -20.55
C ALA A 41 -19.74 -4.86 -19.41
N TRP A 42 -20.41 -4.00 -18.63
CA TRP A 42 -21.12 -4.38 -17.41
C TRP A 42 -20.23 -5.11 -16.39
N ASP A 43 -19.00 -4.63 -16.26
CA ASP A 43 -17.97 -5.19 -15.39
C ASP A 43 -17.49 -4.13 -14.38
N PHE A 44 -16.54 -4.53 -13.53
CA PHE A 44 -15.89 -3.67 -12.56
C PHE A 44 -14.41 -3.55 -12.88
N THR A 45 -13.87 -2.34 -12.77
CA THR A 45 -12.43 -2.12 -12.82
C THR A 45 -12.01 -1.18 -11.71
N ALA A 46 -10.76 -1.29 -11.26
CA ALA A 46 -10.26 -0.45 -10.19
C ALA A 46 -8.86 0.08 -10.47
N THR A 47 -8.60 1.32 -10.08
CA THR A 47 -7.29 1.97 -10.21
C THR A 47 -6.26 1.30 -9.27
N PRO A 48 -4.97 1.62 -9.33
CA PRO A 48 -4.11 1.50 -8.15
C PRO A 48 -4.52 2.50 -7.06
N PHE A 49 -3.89 2.45 -5.88
CA PHE A 49 -3.97 3.54 -4.90
C PHE A 49 -3.28 4.78 -5.44
N LEU A 50 -4.07 5.80 -5.71
CA LEU A 50 -3.66 7.10 -6.20
C LEU A 50 -3.25 7.99 -5.03
N ASN A 51 -2.33 8.92 -5.24
CA ASN A 51 -2.06 9.95 -4.23
C ASN A 51 -3.19 11.01 -4.17
N ALA A 52 -3.11 11.95 -3.23
CA ALA A 52 -4.16 12.94 -3.00
C ALA A 52 -4.45 13.83 -4.24
N GLU A 53 -3.41 14.21 -4.98
CA GLU A 53 -3.55 15.05 -6.17
C GLU A 53 -4.21 14.27 -7.31
N GLU A 54 -3.73 13.05 -7.58
CA GLU A 54 -4.26 12.15 -8.59
C GLU A 54 -5.72 11.76 -8.29
N ALA A 55 -6.01 11.40 -7.03
CA ALA A 55 -7.37 11.08 -6.58
C ALA A 55 -8.31 12.27 -6.77
N SER A 56 -7.87 13.48 -6.39
CA SER A 56 -8.66 14.70 -6.61
C SER A 56 -8.90 14.98 -8.09
N ALA A 57 -7.91 14.72 -8.95
CA ALA A 57 -8.05 14.92 -10.38
C ALA A 57 -9.04 13.93 -11.02
N VAL A 58 -8.98 12.66 -10.62
CA VAL A 58 -9.94 11.62 -11.04
C VAL A 58 -11.36 11.96 -10.59
N GLU A 59 -11.56 12.34 -9.32
CA GLU A 59 -12.88 12.74 -8.81
C GLU A 59 -13.45 13.93 -9.59
N LYS A 60 -12.67 14.99 -9.80
CA LYS A 60 -13.12 16.18 -10.53
C LYS A 60 -13.48 15.86 -11.99
N ARG A 61 -12.73 14.96 -12.62
CA ARG A 61 -12.95 14.57 -14.01
C ARG A 61 -14.24 13.74 -14.17
N LEU A 62 -14.49 12.84 -13.24
CA LEU A 62 -15.53 11.81 -13.39
C LEU A 62 -16.83 12.14 -12.64
N CYS A 63 -16.84 13.05 -11.66
CA CYS A 63 -18.04 13.40 -10.89
C CYS A 63 -19.19 14.01 -11.70
N GLN A 64 -18.92 14.49 -12.92
CA GLN A 64 -19.92 15.08 -13.82
C GLN A 64 -20.42 14.09 -14.88
N ARG A 65 -19.92 12.86 -14.90
CA ARG A 65 -20.28 11.85 -15.88
C ARG A 65 -21.49 11.05 -15.42
N GLY A 66 -22.48 10.90 -16.30
CA GLY A 66 -23.69 10.12 -16.05
C GLY A 66 -23.66 8.71 -16.65
N ASP A 67 -22.62 8.38 -17.41
CA ASP A 67 -22.44 7.13 -18.14
C ASP A 67 -21.50 6.14 -17.43
N LEU A 68 -21.03 6.47 -16.24
CA LEU A 68 -20.28 5.59 -15.35
C LEU A 68 -20.63 5.91 -13.89
N ALA A 69 -20.61 4.89 -13.04
CA ALA A 69 -20.59 5.06 -11.60
C ALA A 69 -19.18 4.79 -11.07
N PHE A 70 -18.84 5.45 -9.96
CA PHE A 70 -17.60 5.16 -9.27
C PHE A 70 -17.72 5.23 -7.75
N ARG A 71 -16.84 4.50 -7.06
CA ARG A 71 -16.71 4.52 -5.61
C ARG A 71 -15.24 4.66 -5.20
N ARG A 72 -14.99 5.57 -4.27
CA ARG A 72 -13.69 5.75 -3.60
C ARG A 72 -13.54 4.71 -2.47
N VAL A 73 -12.40 4.03 -2.42
CA VAL A 73 -12.09 3.01 -1.40
C VAL A 73 -10.63 3.14 -0.91
N PRO A 74 -10.38 3.07 0.41
CA PRO A 74 -11.37 3.08 1.48
C PRO A 74 -12.06 4.44 1.56
N SER A 75 -13.33 4.46 1.98
CA SER A 75 -14.11 5.69 2.09
C SER A 75 -13.57 6.67 3.13
N SER A 76 -12.81 6.17 4.12
CA SER A 76 -12.15 6.98 5.14
C SER A 76 -10.75 7.46 4.76
N SER A 77 -10.23 7.13 3.57
CA SER A 77 -8.90 7.61 3.15
C SER A 77 -8.91 9.12 2.89
N SER A 78 -7.97 9.82 3.52
CA SER A 78 -7.74 11.24 3.35
C SER A 78 -6.81 11.55 2.18
N GLU A 79 -5.76 10.75 1.96
CA GLU A 79 -4.76 11.03 0.93
C GLU A 79 -4.72 9.97 -0.18
N ARG A 80 -4.50 8.71 0.16
CA ARG A 80 -4.29 7.63 -0.82
C ARG A 80 -5.49 6.73 -0.98
N ALA A 81 -6.19 6.90 -2.09
CA ALA A 81 -7.42 6.16 -2.38
C ALA A 81 -7.41 5.46 -3.74
N ARG A 82 -8.23 4.42 -3.83
CA ARG A 82 -8.53 3.68 -5.05
C ARG A 82 -9.93 4.02 -5.53
N PHE A 83 -10.14 4.02 -6.84
CA PHE A 83 -11.47 4.19 -7.44
C PHE A 83 -11.90 2.89 -8.12
N ILE A 84 -13.11 2.46 -7.83
CA ILE A 84 -13.81 1.38 -8.53
C ILE A 84 -14.76 2.03 -9.52
N PHE A 85 -14.77 1.56 -10.76
CA PHE A 85 -15.64 2.03 -11.83
C PHE A 85 -16.52 0.90 -12.33
N THR A 86 -17.77 1.23 -12.65
CA THR A 86 -18.73 0.29 -13.24
C THR A 86 -19.88 1.03 -13.94
N ASN A 87 -20.82 0.26 -14.48
CA ASN A 87 -22.05 0.77 -15.06
C ASN A 87 -22.91 1.48 -14.01
N PRO A 88 -23.55 2.63 -14.30
CA PRO A 88 -24.43 3.32 -13.35
C PRO A 88 -25.59 2.49 -12.80
N GLU A 89 -26.00 1.44 -13.52
CA GLU A 89 -27.07 0.54 -13.09
C GLU A 89 -26.57 -0.62 -12.21
N LEU A 90 -25.26 -0.75 -12.01
CA LEU A 90 -24.64 -1.75 -11.13
C LEU A 90 -24.28 -1.15 -9.76
N GLU A 91 -24.68 -1.84 -8.70
CA GLU A 91 -24.29 -1.47 -7.34
C GLU A 91 -22.90 -2.00 -6.98
N ILE A 92 -22.07 -1.15 -6.38
CA ILE A 92 -20.77 -1.56 -5.83
C ILE A 92 -21.01 -2.02 -4.38
N THR A 93 -21.31 -3.31 -4.20
CA THR A 93 -21.67 -3.91 -2.90
C THR A 93 -20.44 -4.25 -2.05
N ASP A 94 -19.41 -4.83 -2.66
CA ASP A 94 -18.31 -5.48 -1.94
C ASP A 94 -17.00 -4.68 -2.05
N ALA A 95 -16.92 -3.55 -1.33
CA ALA A 95 -15.71 -2.73 -1.31
C ALA A 95 -14.46 -3.50 -0.83
N SER A 96 -14.66 -4.55 -0.02
CA SER A 96 -13.61 -5.46 0.46
C SER A 96 -12.88 -6.21 -0.65
N ASP A 97 -13.51 -6.39 -1.82
CA ASP A 97 -12.88 -7.06 -2.96
C ASP A 97 -11.82 -6.18 -3.63
N TYR A 98 -11.81 -4.89 -3.31
CA TYR A 98 -10.92 -3.90 -3.93
C TYR A 98 -9.94 -3.26 -2.95
N ALA A 99 -10.27 -3.23 -1.66
CA ALA A 99 -9.36 -2.87 -0.59
C ALA A 99 -9.74 -3.54 0.73
N VAL A 100 -8.75 -3.99 1.49
CA VAL A 100 -8.92 -4.50 2.84
C VAL A 100 -8.10 -3.70 3.83
N THR A 101 -8.60 -3.59 5.06
CA THR A 101 -7.89 -2.90 6.14
C THR A 101 -7.10 -3.92 6.96
N LEU A 102 -5.81 -3.65 7.13
CA LEU A 102 -4.95 -4.36 8.07
C LEU A 102 -4.76 -3.52 9.33
N ARG A 103 -4.88 -4.15 10.49
CA ARG A 103 -4.45 -3.60 11.77
C ARG A 103 -3.16 -4.27 12.21
N ILE A 104 -2.20 -3.47 12.64
CA ILE A 104 -0.89 -3.91 13.09
C ILE A 104 -0.71 -3.40 14.52
N ASP A 105 -0.51 -4.31 15.47
CA ASP A 105 -0.36 -3.96 16.87
C ASP A 105 1.08 -4.22 17.36
N ASN A 106 1.43 -3.60 18.49
CA ASN A 106 2.70 -3.76 19.21
C ASN A 106 3.93 -3.30 18.43
N VAL A 107 3.77 -2.30 17.55
CA VAL A 107 4.88 -1.74 16.77
C VAL A 107 5.64 -0.70 17.61
N ALA A 108 6.97 -0.82 17.66
CA ALA A 108 7.85 0.17 18.27
C ALA A 108 8.11 1.33 17.28
N LEU A 109 7.10 2.18 17.08
CA LEU A 109 7.06 3.22 16.04
C LEU A 109 8.28 4.14 15.99
N ALA A 110 8.86 4.47 17.14
CA ALA A 110 10.06 5.32 17.22
C ALA A 110 11.31 4.72 16.54
N SER A 111 11.29 3.43 16.22
CA SER A 111 12.39 2.71 15.55
C SER A 111 12.01 2.17 14.18
N VAL A 112 10.81 2.48 13.69
CA VAL A 112 10.31 2.01 12.39
C VAL A 112 11.01 2.79 11.29
N ASP A 113 11.63 2.07 10.34
CA ASP A 113 12.07 2.67 9.09
C ASP A 113 10.84 3.24 8.33
N PRO A 114 11.01 4.27 7.49
CA PRO A 114 9.90 4.83 6.70
C PRO A 114 9.08 3.73 6.01
N TRP A 115 7.76 3.81 6.10
CA TRP A 115 6.85 2.73 5.67
C TRP A 115 7.05 2.31 4.22
N ALA A 116 7.31 3.27 3.32
CA ALA A 116 7.65 2.99 1.93
C ALA A 116 8.84 2.01 1.80
N ASN A 117 9.88 2.18 2.63
CA ASN A 117 11.06 1.31 2.63
C ASN A 117 10.75 -0.07 3.24
N VAL A 118 9.93 -0.11 4.30
CA VAL A 118 9.51 -1.38 4.92
C VAL A 118 8.72 -2.22 3.93
N LEU A 119 7.77 -1.61 3.21
CA LEU A 119 6.92 -2.27 2.21
C LEU A 119 7.73 -2.77 1.01
N ASP A 120 8.64 -1.93 0.49
CA ASP A 120 9.57 -2.35 -0.58
C ASP A 120 10.45 -3.53 -0.15
N SER A 121 10.91 -3.54 1.10
CA SER A 121 11.76 -4.63 1.63
C SER A 121 11.06 -6.00 1.65
N ILE A 122 9.73 -6.02 1.70
CA ILE A 122 8.91 -7.23 1.63
C ILE A 122 8.32 -7.49 0.24
N GLY A 123 8.67 -6.66 -0.75
CA GLY A 123 8.21 -6.77 -2.13
C GLY A 123 6.74 -6.35 -2.33
N VAL A 124 6.25 -5.41 -1.54
CA VAL A 124 4.91 -4.81 -1.72
C VAL A 124 5.05 -3.49 -2.46
N GLU A 125 4.40 -3.40 -3.61
CA GLU A 125 4.35 -2.19 -4.44
C GLU A 125 3.50 -1.11 -3.75
N LEU A 126 3.95 0.14 -3.77
CA LEU A 126 3.30 1.23 -3.03
C LEU A 126 1.95 1.64 -3.64
N ASP A 127 1.73 1.39 -4.92
CA ASP A 127 0.46 1.59 -5.61
C ASP A 127 -0.61 0.55 -5.20
N LYS A 128 -0.23 -0.46 -4.42
CA LYS A 128 -1.13 -1.43 -3.78
C LYS A 128 -1.44 -1.12 -2.33
N VAL A 129 -1.00 0.03 -1.84
CA VAL A 129 -1.15 0.46 -0.44
C VAL A 129 -1.74 1.87 -0.39
N GLY A 130 -2.84 1.99 0.35
CA GLY A 130 -3.50 3.26 0.65
C GLY A 130 -2.87 3.96 1.85
N ASP A 131 -3.69 4.69 2.59
CA ASP A 131 -3.24 5.38 3.80
C ASP A 131 -2.71 4.41 4.85
N ILE A 132 -1.66 4.86 5.55
CA ILE A 132 -1.14 4.23 6.75
C ILE A 132 -1.33 5.20 7.90
N LEU A 133 -2.15 4.82 8.88
CA LEU A 133 -2.54 5.65 10.01
C LEU A 133 -2.06 5.04 11.31
N VAL A 134 -1.35 5.84 12.11
CA VAL A 134 -0.92 5.49 13.46
C VAL A 134 -1.94 5.99 14.46
N VAL A 135 -2.49 5.11 15.27
CA VAL A 135 -3.48 5.41 16.31
C VAL A 135 -2.91 5.01 17.67
N ASP A 136 -3.11 5.87 18.67
CA ASP A 136 -2.66 5.68 20.06
C ASP A 136 -1.16 5.33 20.21
N GLY A 137 -0.34 5.75 19.24
CA GLY A 137 1.12 5.56 19.24
C GLY A 137 1.58 4.09 19.25
N SER A 138 0.70 3.14 18.94
CA SER A 138 1.02 1.70 19.02
C SER A 138 0.25 0.80 18.05
N SER A 139 -0.91 1.27 17.58
CA SER A 139 -1.73 0.58 16.58
C SER A 139 -1.55 1.25 15.23
N VAL A 140 -1.38 0.47 14.18
CA VAL A 140 -1.23 0.97 12.80
C VAL A 140 -2.34 0.37 11.96
N PHE A 141 -3.03 1.21 11.21
CA PHE A 141 -4.08 0.83 10.28
C PHE A 141 -3.60 1.12 8.87
N MET A 142 -3.80 0.17 7.96
CA MET A 142 -3.34 0.32 6.57
C MET A 142 -4.37 -0.28 5.62
N ALA A 143 -4.80 0.50 4.62
CA ALA A 143 -5.55 -0.04 3.50
C ALA A 143 -4.59 -0.69 2.50
N VAL A 144 -4.92 -1.90 2.05
CA VAL A 144 -4.14 -2.61 1.03
C VAL A 144 -5.02 -3.25 -0.01
N ASP A 145 -4.46 -3.44 -1.21
CA ASP A 145 -5.04 -4.30 -2.22
C ASP A 145 -5.10 -5.76 -1.69
N PRO A 146 -6.23 -6.48 -1.85
CA PRO A 146 -6.36 -7.84 -1.32
C PRO A 146 -5.26 -8.81 -1.80
N SER A 147 -4.70 -8.59 -2.99
CA SER A 147 -3.62 -9.42 -3.54
C SER A 147 -2.32 -9.37 -2.71
N VAL A 148 -2.09 -8.30 -1.95
CA VAL A 148 -0.90 -8.15 -1.09
C VAL A 148 -1.17 -8.40 0.39
N ALA A 149 -2.44 -8.47 0.81
CA ALA A 149 -2.84 -8.63 2.20
C ALA A 149 -2.14 -9.81 2.90
N LYS A 150 -2.14 -10.99 2.26
CA LYS A 150 -1.48 -12.20 2.80
C LYS A 150 0.03 -12.04 2.95
N SER A 151 0.67 -11.32 2.03
CA SER A 151 2.11 -11.02 2.11
C SER A 151 2.40 -10.08 3.27
N CYS A 152 1.62 -9.01 3.41
CA CYS A 152 1.71 -8.07 4.52
C CYS A 152 1.54 -8.77 5.87
N SER A 153 0.47 -9.55 6.06
CA SER A 153 0.21 -10.24 7.33
C SER A 153 1.31 -11.21 7.73
N ARG A 154 2.00 -11.82 6.75
CA ARG A 154 3.06 -12.81 7.01
C ARG A 154 4.43 -12.20 7.23
N LEU A 155 4.73 -11.07 6.58
CA LEU A 155 6.08 -10.53 6.47
C LEU A 155 6.29 -9.27 7.33
N LEU A 156 5.28 -8.42 7.51
CA LEU A 156 5.39 -7.23 8.35
C LEU A 156 5.79 -7.54 9.80
N PRO A 157 5.27 -8.58 10.47
CA PRO A 157 5.71 -8.94 11.82
C PRO A 157 7.21 -9.26 11.95
N LYS A 158 7.87 -9.57 10.83
CA LYS A 158 9.30 -9.92 10.79
C LYS A 158 10.20 -8.74 10.47
N GLN A 159 9.64 -7.67 9.89
CA GLN A 159 10.37 -6.46 9.54
C GLN A 159 10.17 -5.36 10.57
N LEU A 160 8.98 -5.28 11.16
CA LEU A 160 8.65 -4.22 12.10
C LEU A 160 9.32 -4.45 13.46
N PRO A 161 9.95 -3.42 14.02
CA PRO A 161 10.45 -3.47 15.39
C PRO A 161 9.27 -3.55 16.37
N GLY A 162 9.38 -4.39 17.39
CA GLY A 162 8.34 -4.57 18.39
C GLY A 162 8.37 -5.97 18.99
N ALA A 163 7.89 -6.10 20.23
CA ALA A 163 7.74 -7.40 20.87
C ALA A 163 6.33 -7.93 20.59
N GLY A 164 6.22 -9.05 19.86
CA GLY A 164 4.93 -9.66 19.56
C GLY A 164 4.08 -8.86 18.58
N VAL A 165 4.69 -8.31 17.53
CA VAL A 165 3.97 -7.62 16.45
C VAL A 165 2.95 -8.58 15.83
N THR A 166 1.69 -8.17 15.78
CA THR A 166 0.61 -8.93 15.16
C THR A 166 0.00 -8.14 14.02
N VAL A 167 -0.46 -8.83 12.98
CA VAL A 167 -1.22 -8.23 11.87
C VAL A 167 -2.55 -8.98 11.76
N SER A 168 -3.65 -8.27 11.95
CA SER A 168 -5.01 -8.77 11.76
C SER A 168 -5.65 -8.10 10.54
N LEU A 169 -6.47 -8.88 9.84
CA LEU A 169 -7.38 -8.37 8.83
C LEU A 169 -8.64 -7.90 9.56
N LEU A 170 -9.08 -6.67 9.29
CA LEU A 170 -10.34 -6.17 9.84
C LEU A 170 -11.51 -6.53 8.91
N GLU A 171 -12.70 -6.62 9.49
CA GLU A 171 -13.93 -6.92 8.73
C GLU A 171 -14.36 -5.70 7.90
N SER A 172 -15.21 -5.91 6.90
CA SER A 172 -15.56 -4.87 5.90
C SER A 172 -16.21 -3.61 6.48
N ASP A 173 -16.76 -3.67 7.69
CA ASP A 173 -17.36 -2.55 8.41
C ASP A 173 -16.36 -1.78 9.30
N ASP A 174 -15.19 -2.38 9.57
CA ASP A 174 -14.13 -1.76 10.35
C ASP A 174 -13.34 -0.80 9.46
N SER A 175 -13.76 0.47 9.51
CA SER A 175 -13.12 1.57 8.79
C SER A 175 -11.77 1.90 9.41
N ILE A 176 -10.85 2.41 8.58
CA ILE A 176 -9.64 3.04 9.11
C ILE A 176 -10.06 4.23 10.00
N PRO A 177 -9.55 4.34 11.25
CA PRO A 177 -9.90 5.44 12.14
C PRO A 177 -9.51 6.80 11.56
N ASN A 178 -10.34 7.82 11.81
CA ASN A 178 -10.13 9.18 11.28
C ASN A 178 -9.22 10.05 12.16
N ASP A 179 -8.80 9.55 13.32
CA ASP A 179 -8.06 10.27 14.36
C ASP A 179 -6.58 9.87 14.46
N GLY A 180 -6.06 9.15 13.46
CA GLY A 180 -4.66 8.73 13.40
C GLY A 180 -3.69 9.75 12.79
N GLU A 181 -2.40 9.57 13.05
CA GLU A 181 -1.31 10.28 12.39
C GLU A 181 -0.96 9.59 11.06
N LEU A 182 -1.19 10.30 9.95
CA LEU A 182 -0.92 9.80 8.61
C LEU A 182 0.58 9.71 8.35
N GLN A 183 1.00 8.56 7.84
CA GLN A 183 2.40 8.28 7.57
C GLN A 183 2.77 8.60 6.11
N ASN A 184 3.96 9.17 5.93
CA ASN A 184 4.47 9.50 4.60
C ASN A 184 4.82 8.22 3.82
N MET A 185 4.33 8.15 2.57
CA MET A 185 4.52 7.04 1.63
C MET A 185 5.56 7.32 0.53
N ASP A 186 6.34 8.39 0.65
CA ASP A 186 7.48 8.68 -0.22
C ASP A 186 8.71 7.86 0.18
N PHE A 187 9.45 7.39 -0.82
CA PHE A 187 10.74 6.76 -0.60
C PHE A 187 11.73 7.75 0.00
N GLN A 188 12.06 7.55 1.27
CA GLN A 188 13.09 8.32 1.94
C GLN A 188 14.44 7.64 1.76
N ARG A 189 15.41 8.39 1.24
CA ARG A 189 16.80 7.95 1.20
C ARG A 189 17.27 7.71 2.63
N LEU A 190 17.47 6.44 2.98
CA LEU A 190 18.19 6.08 4.19
C LEU A 190 19.61 6.63 4.07
N ASP A 191 19.89 7.70 4.80
CA ASP A 191 21.22 8.28 4.82
C ASP A 191 22.20 7.26 5.42
N LYS A 192 22.98 6.63 4.54
CA LYS A 192 24.00 5.61 4.88
C LYS A 192 25.08 6.12 5.85
N ARG A 193 25.07 7.41 6.20
CA ARG A 193 26.02 8.03 7.14
C ARG A 193 25.67 7.78 8.61
N SER A 194 24.46 7.31 8.93
CA SER A 194 24.05 7.05 10.32
C SER A 194 24.30 5.61 10.80
N GLN A 195 24.58 4.68 9.88
CA GLN A 195 24.84 3.26 10.20
C GLN A 195 26.30 2.94 10.61
N LYS A 196 27.06 3.94 11.10
CA LYS A 196 28.35 3.70 11.76
C LYS A 196 28.34 4.23 13.19
N ARG A 197 28.08 3.30 14.12
CA ARG A 197 28.70 3.13 15.45
C ARG A 197 27.66 2.73 16.48
N LYS A 198 27.57 1.43 16.75
CA LYS A 198 27.78 0.87 18.09
C LYS A 198 28.48 -0.47 17.91
#